data_AF-A0A946N4V8-F1
#
_entry.id   AF-A0A946N4V8-F1
#
_cell.length_a   1.000
_cell.length_b   1.000
_cell.length_c   1.000
_cell.angle_alpha   90.00
_cell.angle_beta   90.00
_cell.angle_gamma   90.00
#
_symmetry.space_group_name_H-M   'P 1'
#
loop_
_entity.id
_entity.type
_entity.pdbx_description
1 polymer ?
#
loop_
_entity_poly.entity_id
_entity_poly.type
_entity_poly.pdbx_seq_one_letter_code
_entity_poly.pdbx_strand_id
1 'polypeptide(L)'
;MTGLEAFLPVVGGKILWRHPVLGQAVGIQKIDEMLAAWYPSHQAFLDLATAPGGENNYRLRGLCVEYAVIHRCTGDQYPFCP
;
A
#
# COMPACT_ATOMS: atom_id res chain seq x y z
N MET A 1 10.82 3.73 -12.02
CA MET A 1 9.85 3.55 -10.92
C MET A 1 9.45 4.93 -10.41
N THR A 2 8.15 5.18 -10.20
CA THR A 2 7.62 6.48 -9.74
C THR A 2 6.60 6.28 -8.62
N GLY A 3 6.28 7.34 -7.88
CA GLY A 3 5.26 7.28 -6.82
C GLY A 3 5.60 6.25 -5.75
N LEU A 4 4.59 5.48 -5.32
CA LEU A 4 4.72 4.51 -4.22
C LEU A 4 5.81 3.46 -4.46
N GLU A 5 6.01 3.01 -5.70
CA GLU A 5 7.06 2.03 -6.06
C GLU A 5 8.47 2.55 -5.79
N ALA A 6 8.70 3.83 -6.06
CA ALA A 6 9.99 4.46 -5.79
C ALA A 6 10.15 4.79 -4.29
N PHE A 7 9.04 4.98 -3.58
CA PHE A 7 9.04 5.46 -2.20
C PHE A 7 9.18 4.34 -1.16
N LEU A 8 8.51 3.20 -1.32
CA LEU A 8 8.57 2.12 -0.33
C LEU A 8 9.99 1.60 0.00
N PRO A 9 10.94 1.51 -0.96
CA PRO A 9 12.30 1.08 -0.66
C PRO A 9 13.04 1.98 0.35
N VAL A 10 12.63 3.24 0.52
CA VAL A 10 13.23 4.18 1.48
C VAL A 10 13.10 3.68 2.92
N VAL A 11 12.02 2.94 3.23
CA VAL A 11 11.81 2.29 4.53
C VAL A 11 12.06 0.77 4.47
N GLY A 12 12.70 0.28 3.41
CA GLY A 12 12.92 -1.15 3.16
C GLY A 12 11.66 -1.94 2.77
N GLY A 13 10.56 -1.25 2.47
CA GLY A 13 9.32 -1.87 2.03
C GLY A 13 9.31 -2.18 0.52
N LYS A 14 8.35 -3.00 0.09
CA LYS A 14 8.12 -3.32 -1.32
C LYS A 14 6.66 -3.64 -1.61
N ILE A 15 6.22 -3.41 -2.85
CA ILE A 15 4.95 -3.94 -3.34
C ILE A 15 5.13 -5.43 -3.64
N LEU A 16 4.21 -6.25 -3.15
CA LEU A 16 4.14 -7.68 -3.44
C LEU A 16 3.34 -7.95 -4.72
N TRP A 17 2.16 -7.32 -4.80
CA TRP A 17 1.28 -7.39 -5.96
C TRP A 17 0.39 -6.15 -6.02
N ARG A 18 -0.12 -5.86 -7.22
CA ARG A 18 -1.05 -4.77 -7.52
C ARG A 18 -1.97 -5.21 -8.65
N HIS A 19 -3.27 -5.03 -8.47
CA HIS A 19 -4.27 -5.40 -9.46
C HIS A 19 -5.40 -4.36 -9.53
N PRO A 20 -5.92 -4.05 -10.73
CA PRO A 20 -7.16 -3.32 -10.86
C PRO A 20 -8.32 -4.17 -10.34
N VAL A 21 -9.32 -3.52 -9.76
CA VAL A 21 -10.59 -4.18 -9.38
C VAL A 21 -11.51 -4.18 -10.59
N LEU A 22 -11.89 -5.37 -11.05
CA LEU A 22 -12.75 -5.54 -12.25
C LEU A 22 -14.23 -5.77 -11.91
N GLY A 23 -14.54 -5.99 -10.64
CA GLY A 23 -15.88 -6.24 -10.15
C GLY A 23 -15.88 -6.67 -8.70
N GLN A 24 -17.05 -6.60 -8.06
CA GLN A 24 -17.24 -6.95 -6.66
C GLN A 24 -18.45 -7.88 -6.53
N ALA A 25 -18.22 -9.09 -6.04
CA ALA A 25 -19.27 -10.10 -5.91
C ALA A 25 -20.20 -9.86 -4.71
N VAL A 26 -19.69 -9.25 -3.64
CA VAL A 26 -20.44 -9.02 -2.38
C VAL A 26 -20.10 -7.65 -1.80
N GLY A 27 -21.12 -6.93 -1.35
CA GLY A 27 -21.01 -5.60 -0.75
C GLY A 27 -20.81 -4.48 -1.77
N ILE A 28 -20.59 -3.26 -1.27
CA ILE A 28 -20.26 -2.09 -2.09
C ILE A 28 -19.01 -1.43 -1.51
N GLN A 29 -17.92 -1.45 -2.27
CA GLN A 29 -16.69 -0.73 -2.01
C GLN A 29 -16.27 -0.05 -3.31
N LYS A 30 -16.19 1.28 -3.30
CA LYS A 30 -15.68 2.05 -4.44
C LYS A 30 -14.15 1.98 -4.41
N ILE A 31 -13.59 0.89 -4.95
CA ILE A 31 -12.16 0.64 -5.01
C ILE A 31 -11.79 0.30 -6.45
N ASP A 32 -10.86 1.05 -7.01
CA ASP A 32 -10.37 0.85 -8.38
C ASP A 32 -9.13 -0.05 -8.44
N GLU A 33 -8.35 -0.13 -7.35
CA GLU A 33 -7.10 -0.87 -7.25
C GLU A 33 -6.94 -1.54 -5.88
N MET A 34 -6.41 -2.76 -5.88
CA MET A 34 -5.90 -3.42 -4.68
C MET A 34 -4.40 -3.66 -4.80
N LEU A 35 -3.68 -3.47 -3.70
CA LEU A 35 -2.26 -3.81 -3.62
C LEU A 35 -1.92 -4.39 -2.26
N ALA A 36 -0.88 -5.21 -2.23
CA ALA A 36 -0.20 -5.59 -0.99
C ALA A 36 1.20 -5.00 -0.96
N ALA A 37 1.56 -4.42 0.18
CA ALA A 37 2.90 -3.96 0.48
C ALA A 37 3.45 -4.71 1.68
N TRP A 38 4.69 -5.17 1.57
CA TRP A 38 5.44 -5.76 2.67
C TRP A 38 6.37 -4.72 3.28
N TYR A 39 6.51 -4.79 4.60
CA TYR A 39 7.43 -3.96 5.38
C TYR A 39 8.29 -4.86 6.28
N PRO A 40 9.56 -4.51 6.52
CA PRO A 40 10.46 -5.31 7.36
C PRO A 40 10.08 -5.28 8.84
N SER A 41 9.32 -4.27 9.27
CA SER A 41 8.79 -4.15 10.62
C SER A 41 7.54 -3.27 10.63
N HIS A 42 6.80 -3.28 11.74
CA HIS A 42 5.72 -2.32 11.94
C HIS A 42 6.24 -0.87 11.97
N GLN A 43 7.43 -0.65 12.55
CA GLN A 43 8.03 0.67 12.63
C GLN A 43 8.33 1.24 11.24
N ALA A 44 8.83 0.42 10.31
CA ALA A 44 9.07 0.84 8.93
C ALA A 44 7.81 1.36 8.22
N PHE A 45 6.63 0.83 8.54
CA PHE A 45 5.36 1.36 8.05
C PHE A 45 5.03 2.73 8.67
N LEU A 46 5.26 2.92 9.98
CA LEU A 46 5.02 4.19 10.65
C LEU A 46 5.97 5.29 10.17
N ASP A 47 7.21 4.93 9.84
CA ASP A 47 8.26 5.85 9.38
C ASP A 47 7.97 6.44 7.99
N LEU A 48 6.99 5.91 7.24
CA LEU A 48 6.59 6.47 5.93
C LEU A 48 6.26 7.95 6.00
N ALA A 49 5.61 8.40 7.08
CA ALA A 49 5.17 9.79 7.22
C ALA A 49 6.34 10.79 7.28
N THR A 50 7.50 10.35 7.78
CA THR A 50 8.68 11.18 8.04
C THR A 50 9.88 10.82 7.17
N ALA A 51 9.82 9.72 6.42
CA ALA A 51 10.87 9.28 5.51
C ALA A 51 11.17 10.32 4.40
N PRO A 52 12.42 10.39 3.91
CA PRO A 52 12.76 11.24 2.77
C PRO A 52 11.85 11.00 1.56
N GLY A 53 11.23 12.06 1.05
CA GLY A 53 10.26 11.98 -0.05
C GLY A 53 8.81 11.68 0.38
N GLY A 54 8.57 11.47 1.69
CA GLY A 54 7.25 11.21 2.25
C GLY A 54 6.25 12.30 1.94
N GLU A 55 6.59 13.57 2.19
CA GLU A 55 5.72 14.72 1.90
C GLU A 55 5.17 14.68 0.46
N ASN A 56 6.06 14.50 -0.53
CA ASN A 56 5.65 14.43 -1.92
C ASN A 56 4.82 13.18 -2.22
N ASN A 57 5.13 12.03 -1.62
CA ASN A 57 4.34 10.80 -1.80
C ASN A 57 2.93 10.95 -1.23
N TYR A 58 2.78 11.53 -0.03
CA TYR A 58 1.47 11.78 0.59
C TYR A 58 0.68 12.84 -0.17
N ARG A 59 1.34 13.88 -0.69
CA ARG A 59 0.72 14.86 -1.60
C ARG A 59 0.17 14.18 -2.85
N LEU A 60 0.98 13.36 -3.53
CA LEU A 60 0.54 12.62 -4.72
C LEU A 60 -0.60 11.64 -4.40
N ARG A 61 -0.52 10.94 -3.27
CA ARG A 61 -1.60 10.08 -2.79
C ARG A 61 -2.89 10.90 -2.62
N GLY A 62 -2.83 12.08 -2.02
CA GLY A 62 -4.01 12.94 -1.84
C GLY A 62 -4.63 13.43 -3.16
N LEU A 63 -3.85 13.51 -4.24
CA LEU A 63 -4.35 13.88 -5.57
C LEU A 63 -4.99 12.70 -6.32
N CYS A 64 -4.51 11.48 -6.08
CA CYS A 64 -4.93 10.29 -6.85
C CYS A 64 -5.90 9.36 -6.12
N VAL A 65 -5.96 9.43 -4.78
CA VAL A 65 -6.70 8.48 -3.95
C VAL A 65 -7.77 9.21 -3.14
N GLU A 66 -9.00 9.18 -3.63
CA GLU A 66 -10.17 9.74 -2.92
C GLU A 66 -10.50 8.93 -1.66
N TYR A 67 -10.42 7.60 -1.75
CA TYR A 67 -10.76 6.68 -0.67
C TYR A 67 -9.80 5.49 -0.65
N ALA A 68 -9.43 5.02 0.55
CA ALA A 68 -8.69 3.78 0.72
C ALA A 68 -8.95 3.16 2.10
N VAL A 69 -8.92 1.83 2.14
CA VAL A 69 -8.89 1.06 3.39
C VAL A 69 -7.53 0.39 3.50
N ILE A 70 -6.89 0.50 4.67
CA ILE A 70 -5.58 -0.11 4.94
C ILE A 70 -5.77 -1.18 6.00
N HIS A 71 -5.50 -2.42 5.63
CA HIS A 71 -5.49 -3.55 6.56
C HIS A 71 -4.06 -3.96 6.84
N ARG A 72 -3.74 -4.17 8.12
CA ARG A 72 -2.48 -4.81 8.52
C ARG A 72 -2.74 -6.31 8.63
N CYS A 73 -1.94 -7.08 7.91
CA CYS A 73 -1.92 -8.54 7.97
C CYS A 73 -0.53 -9.00 8.40
N THR A 74 -0.42 -10.11 9.11
CA THR A 74 0.87 -10.71 9.48
C THR A 74 1.57 -11.34 8.28
N GLY A 75 0.79 -11.78 7.27
CA GLY A 75 1.32 -12.36 6.03
C GLY A 75 1.94 -13.75 6.18
N ASP A 76 1.93 -14.30 7.40
CA ASP A 76 2.43 -15.63 7.77
C ASP A 76 1.30 -16.66 7.94
N GLN A 77 0.05 -16.27 7.69
CA GLN A 77 -1.13 -17.12 7.78
C GLN A 77 -1.83 -17.24 6.44
N TYR A 78 -2.30 -18.46 6.15
CA TYR A 78 -3.13 -18.76 4.99
C TYR A 78 -4.37 -17.83 4.93
N PRO A 79 -4.79 -17.33 3.75
CA PRO A 79 -4.27 -17.62 2.40
C PRO A 79 -3.16 -16.64 1.93
N PHE A 80 -2.57 -15.85 2.85
CA PHE A 80 -1.62 -14.80 2.50
C PHE A 80 -0.14 -15.23 2.62
N CYS A 81 0.11 -16.45 3.10
CA CYS A 81 1.41 -17.10 3.04
C CYS A 81 1.71 -17.51 1.58
N PRO A 82 2.91 -17.22 1.03
CA PRO A 82 3.29 -17.63 -0.33
C PRO A 82 3.24 -19.15 -0.56
#